data_AF-A0A945N4K5-F1
#
_entry.id   AF-A0A945N4K5-F1
#
_cell.length_a   1.000
_cell.length_b   1.000
_cell.length_c   1.000
_cell.angle_alpha   90.00
_cell.angle_beta   90.00
_cell.angle_gamma   90.00
#
_symmetry.space_group_name_H-M   'P 1'
#
loop_
_entity.id
_entity.type
_entity.pdbx_description
1 polymer ?
#
loop_
_entity_poly.entity_id
_entity_poly.type
_entity_poly.pdbx_seq_one_letter_code
_entity_poly.pdbx_strand_id
1 'polypeptide(L)'
;MSPLSQVLIFKIVFTIGAWCIPLLLFPTSRFKSLGFKVPEPILYFRLLGIAYTALVVGYVFGLQTSLGGGYPANIVWVGIVSNGGAFLYLVLNAVSGTWASWENPARVLMWGSLVLTGLITAGLIIFGVWSN
;
A
#
# COMPACT_ATOMS: atom_id res chain seq x y z
N MET A 1 4.98 -18.48 -13.27
CA MET A 1 4.51 -17.16 -12.83
C MET A 1 5.70 -16.20 -12.84
N SER A 2 5.60 -15.07 -13.53
CA SER A 2 6.72 -14.12 -13.64
C SER A 2 7.03 -13.46 -12.29
N PRO A 3 8.26 -12.96 -12.07
CA PRO A 3 8.57 -12.15 -10.90
C PRO A 3 7.63 -10.94 -10.74
N LEU A 4 7.24 -10.30 -11.85
CA LEU A 4 6.27 -9.21 -11.83
C LEU A 4 4.90 -9.65 -11.29
N SER A 5 4.41 -10.82 -11.70
CA SER A 5 3.16 -11.38 -11.16
C SER A 5 3.25 -11.61 -9.65
N GLN A 6 4.39 -12.10 -9.14
CA GLN A 6 4.61 -12.26 -7.69
C GLN A 6 4.55 -10.92 -6.95
N VAL A 7 5.19 -9.88 -7.49
CA VAL A 7 5.13 -8.51 -6.93
C VAL A 7 3.70 -7.98 -6.90
N LEU A 8 2.94 -8.17 -7.98
CA LEU A 8 1.54 -7.74 -8.05
C LEU A 8 0.66 -8.49 -7.04
N ILE A 9 0.81 -9.80 -6.90
CA ILE A 9 0.08 -10.59 -5.88
C ILE A 9 0.39 -10.07 -4.49
N PHE A 10 1.67 -9.91 -4.17
CA PHE A 10 2.10 -9.43 -2.86
C PHE A 10 1.53 -8.05 -2.56
N LYS A 11 1.61 -7.13 -3.53
CA LYS A 11 1.04 -5.78 -3.43
C LYS A 11 -0.48 -5.83 -3.20
N ILE A 12 -1.22 -6.63 -3.95
CA ILE A 12 -2.69 -6.79 -3.78
C ILE A 12 -3.01 -7.28 -2.36
N VAL A 13 -2.41 -8.38 -1.93
CA VAL A 13 -2.69 -9.00 -0.62
C VAL A 13 -2.35 -8.04 0.51
N PHE A 14 -1.19 -7.39 0.44
CA PHE A 14 -0.77 -6.41 1.43
C PHE A 14 -1.72 -5.20 1.46
N THR A 15 -2.04 -4.60 0.31
CA THR A 15 -2.93 -3.42 0.26
C THR A 15 -4.33 -3.75 0.77
N ILE A 16 -4.84 -4.95 0.50
CA ILE A 16 -6.13 -5.39 1.06
C ILE A 16 -6.05 -5.50 2.58
N GLY A 17 -5.10 -6.30 3.09
CA GLY A 17 -5.03 -6.64 4.51
C GLY A 17 -4.60 -5.48 5.39
N ALA A 18 -3.59 -4.73 4.98
CA ALA A 18 -3.03 -3.64 5.78
C ALA A 18 -3.82 -2.35 5.65
N TRP A 19 -4.40 -2.04 4.48
CA TRP A 19 -5.01 -0.73 4.24
C TRP A 19 -6.51 -0.82 3.94
N CYS A 20 -6.97 -1.57 2.93
CA CYS A 20 -8.38 -1.55 2.52
C CYS A 20 -9.31 -2.05 3.64
N ILE A 21 -9.03 -3.23 4.21
CA ILE A 21 -9.87 -3.83 5.25
C ILE A 21 -9.93 -2.93 6.50
N PRO A 22 -8.80 -2.47 7.08
CA PRO A 22 -8.87 -1.57 8.23
C PRO A 22 -9.59 -0.27 7.90
N LEU A 23 -9.23 0.39 6.78
CA LEU A 23 -9.80 1.70 6.43
C LEU A 23 -11.29 1.63 6.10
N LEU A 24 -11.81 0.51 5.61
CA LEU A 24 -13.24 0.37 5.34
C LEU A 24 -14.04 -0.15 6.53
N LEU A 25 -13.50 -1.12 7.27
CA LEU A 25 -14.30 -1.92 8.20
C LEU A 25 -13.99 -1.65 9.67
N PHE A 26 -12.79 -1.20 10.03
CA PHE A 26 -12.45 -1.02 11.44
C PHE A 26 -13.14 0.24 11.99
N PRO A 27 -13.91 0.16 13.09
CA PRO A 27 -14.46 1.35 13.74
C PRO A 27 -13.35 2.23 14.32
N THR A 28 -13.65 3.51 14.56
CA THR A 28 -12.70 4.47 15.14
C THR A 28 -12.06 3.97 16.44
N SER A 29 -12.81 3.26 17.29
CA SER A 29 -12.31 2.66 18.53
C SER A 29 -11.16 1.68 18.31
N ARG A 30 -11.21 0.88 17.23
CA ARG A 30 -10.15 -0.08 16.88
C ARG A 30 -8.87 0.61 16.41
N PHE A 31 -8.98 1.70 15.66
CA PHE A 31 -7.81 2.50 15.30
C PHE A 31 -7.19 3.18 16.52
N LYS A 32 -8.02 3.75 17.39
CA LYS A 32 -7.56 4.36 18.65
C LYS A 32 -6.89 3.33 19.56
N SER A 33 -7.42 2.11 19.69
CA SER A 33 -6.81 1.04 20.50
C SER A 33 -5.49 0.51 19.93
N LEU A 34 -5.22 0.74 18.64
CA LEU A 34 -3.92 0.44 18.02
C LEU A 34 -2.92 1.59 18.22
N GLY A 35 -3.37 2.75 18.74
CA GLY A 35 -2.54 3.94 18.95
C GLY A 35 -2.48 4.90 17.78
N PHE A 36 -3.38 4.79 16.81
CA PHE A 36 -3.46 5.76 15.70
C PHE A 36 -4.15 7.06 16.13
N LYS A 37 -3.65 8.19 15.63
CA LYS A 37 -4.37 9.46 15.65
C LYS A 37 -5.40 9.46 14.51
N VAL A 38 -6.68 9.31 14.87
CA VAL A 38 -7.78 9.17 13.91
C VAL A 38 -8.43 10.53 13.66
N PRO A 39 -8.65 10.94 12.40
CA PRO A 39 -9.41 12.15 12.10
C PRO A 39 -10.88 11.96 12.44
N GLU A 40 -11.51 13.01 12.96
CA GLU A 40 -12.96 13.07 13.20
C GLU A 40 -13.54 14.16 12.29
N PRO A 41 -14.49 13.84 11.39
CA PRO A 41 -15.10 12.52 11.19
C PRO A 41 -14.19 11.53 10.44
N ILE A 42 -14.36 10.22 10.72
CA ILE A 42 -13.61 9.12 10.06
C ILE A 42 -13.87 8.97 8.55
N LEU A 43 -14.77 9.79 7.99
CA LEU A 43 -15.17 9.76 6.58
C LEU A 43 -13.96 9.74 5.61
N TYR A 44 -12.92 10.53 5.89
CA TYR A 44 -11.72 10.55 5.04
C TYR A 44 -11.00 9.21 4.99
N PHE A 45 -10.93 8.46 6.09
CA PHE A 45 -10.36 7.11 6.09
C PHE A 45 -11.21 6.16 5.25
N ARG A 46 -12.55 6.29 5.27
CA ARG A 46 -13.44 5.45 4.45
C ARG A 46 -13.26 5.72 2.96
N LEU A 47 -13.23 7.00 2.57
CA LEU A 47 -12.98 7.40 1.19
C LEU A 47 -11.62 6.93 0.70
N LEU A 48 -10.59 7.00 1.55
CA LEU A 48 -9.26 6.48 1.25
C LEU A 48 -9.28 4.96 1.05
N GLY A 49 -10.02 4.22 1.89
CA GLY A 49 -10.24 2.79 1.73
C GLY A 49 -10.89 2.43 0.39
N ILE A 50 -11.88 3.22 -0.06
CA ILE A 50 -12.51 3.04 -1.38
C ILE A 50 -11.51 3.33 -2.51
N ALA A 51 -10.73 4.39 -2.42
CA ALA A 51 -9.71 4.72 -3.40
C ALA A 51 -8.67 3.59 -3.52
N TYR A 52 -8.20 3.03 -2.41
CA TYR A 52 -7.28 1.88 -2.42
C TYR A 52 -7.91 0.61 -2.96
N THR A 53 -9.21 0.39 -2.70
CA THR A 53 -9.94 -0.75 -3.28
C THR A 53 -10.03 -0.62 -4.80
N ALA A 54 -10.28 0.57 -5.33
CA ALA A 54 -10.26 0.81 -6.78
C ALA A 54 -8.86 0.54 -7.39
N LEU A 55 -7.79 0.92 -6.69
CA LEU A 55 -6.43 0.57 -7.11
C LEU A 55 -6.21 -0.95 -7.13
N VAL A 56 -6.70 -1.67 -6.13
CA VAL A 56 -6.65 -3.15 -6.08
C VAL A 56 -7.33 -3.76 -7.30
N VAL A 57 -8.50 -3.26 -7.70
CA VAL A 57 -9.17 -3.72 -8.93
C VAL A 57 -8.26 -3.54 -10.15
N GLY A 58 -7.62 -2.38 -10.29
CA GLY A 58 -6.63 -2.14 -11.35
C GLY A 58 -5.44 -3.11 -11.30
N TYR A 59 -4.92 -3.40 -10.10
CA TYR A 59 -3.83 -4.38 -9.93
C TYR A 59 -4.25 -5.80 -10.27
N VAL A 60 -5.49 -6.20 -9.99
CA VAL A 60 -6.03 -7.51 -10.39
C VAL A 60 -6.05 -7.64 -11.91
N PHE A 61 -6.50 -6.61 -12.64
CA PHE A 61 -6.43 -6.62 -14.10
C PHE A 61 -4.99 -6.69 -14.61
N GLY A 62 -4.07 -5.92 -14.00
CA GLY A 62 -2.64 -6.03 -14.34
C GLY A 62 -2.06 -7.42 -14.07
N LEU A 63 -2.46 -8.06 -12.97
CA LEU A 63 -2.04 -9.42 -12.64
C LEU A 63 -2.56 -10.42 -13.67
N GLN A 64 -3.82 -10.32 -14.09
CA GLN A 64 -4.37 -11.18 -15.14
C GLN A 64 -3.58 -11.04 -16.45
N THR A 65 -3.27 -9.82 -16.87
CA THR A 65 -2.41 -9.56 -18.03
C THR A 65 -1.03 -10.20 -17.87
N SER A 66 -0.40 -10.04 -16.71
CA SER A 66 0.94 -10.61 -16.43
C SER A 66 0.95 -12.15 -16.42
N LEU A 67 -0.10 -12.77 -15.86
CA LEU A 67 -0.27 -14.22 -15.86
C LEU A 67 -0.51 -14.79 -17.27
N GLY A 68 -1.15 -14.00 -18.15
CA GLY A 68 -1.31 -14.32 -19.56
C GLY A 68 -0.05 -14.08 -20.42
N GLY A 69 1.07 -13.71 -19.82
CA GLY A 69 2.33 -13.41 -20.52
C GLY A 69 2.40 -12.00 -21.13
N GLY A 70 1.38 -11.17 -20.91
CA GLY A 70 1.39 -9.76 -21.33
C GLY A 70 2.10 -8.85 -20.34
N TYR A 71 2.49 -7.66 -20.79
CA TYR A 71 3.13 -6.65 -19.95
C TYR A 71 2.15 -5.52 -19.58
N PRO A 72 1.70 -5.40 -18.31
CA PRO A 72 0.73 -4.39 -17.89
C PRO A 72 1.41 -3.05 -17.53
N ALA A 73 2.04 -2.39 -18.51
CA ALA A 73 2.88 -1.20 -18.30
C ALA A 73 2.21 -0.08 -17.49
N ASN A 74 0.95 0.23 -17.80
CA ASN A 74 0.17 1.24 -17.10
C ASN A 74 -0.01 0.90 -15.61
N ILE A 75 -0.25 -0.37 -15.29
CA ILE A 75 -0.45 -0.82 -13.91
C ILE A 75 0.88 -0.82 -13.14
N VAL A 76 2.00 -1.11 -13.80
CA VAL A 76 3.34 -0.96 -13.19
C VAL A 76 3.58 0.47 -12.76
N TRP A 77 3.33 1.45 -13.64
CA TRP A 77 3.51 2.87 -13.31
C TRP A 77 2.54 3.36 -12.23
N VAL A 78 1.26 2.96 -12.28
CA VAL A 78 0.31 3.23 -11.19
C VAL A 78 0.81 2.63 -9.87
N GLY A 79 1.42 1.44 -9.94
CA GLY A 79 2.03 0.77 -8.80
C GLY A 79 3.22 1.53 -8.21
N ILE A 80 4.10 2.07 -9.06
CA ILE A 80 5.27 2.86 -8.67
C ILE A 80 4.83 4.20 -8.06
N VAL A 81 3.88 4.91 -8.68
CA VAL A 81 3.40 6.20 -8.17
C VAL A 81 2.72 6.02 -6.81
N SER A 82 1.84 5.02 -6.67
CA SER A 82 1.13 4.76 -5.41
C SER A 82 2.05 4.33 -4.27
N ASN A 83 2.83 3.25 -4.43
CA ASN A 83 3.68 2.74 -3.35
C ASN A 83 4.95 3.58 -3.18
N GLY A 84 5.51 4.12 -4.26
CA GLY A 84 6.68 5.00 -4.20
C GLY A 84 6.32 6.33 -3.54
N GLY A 85 5.18 6.92 -3.92
CA GLY A 85 4.65 8.12 -3.25
C GLY A 85 4.39 7.86 -1.77
N ALA A 86 3.72 6.76 -1.43
CA ALA A 86 3.50 6.38 -0.03
C ALA A 86 4.82 6.16 0.72
N PHE A 87 5.78 5.44 0.14
CA PHE A 87 7.10 5.23 0.72
C PHE A 87 7.80 6.55 1.04
N LEU A 88 7.84 7.49 0.08
CA LEU A 88 8.46 8.80 0.28
C LEU A 88 7.77 9.58 1.41
N TYR A 89 6.43 9.62 1.43
CA TYR A 89 5.69 10.28 2.52
C TYR A 89 5.93 9.62 3.89
N LEU A 90 6.04 8.29 3.93
CA LEU A 90 6.33 7.54 5.15
C LEU A 90 7.76 7.83 5.64
N VAL A 91 8.75 7.88 4.76
CA VAL A 91 10.13 8.26 5.10
C VAL A 91 10.18 9.68 5.68
N LEU A 92 9.52 10.63 5.02
CA LEU A 92 9.47 12.02 5.51
C LEU A 92 8.87 12.08 6.93
N ASN A 93 7.76 11.39 7.17
CA ASN A 93 7.12 11.38 8.49
C ASN A 93 7.92 10.61 9.55
N ALA A 94 8.63 9.56 9.16
CA ALA A 94 9.52 8.83 10.06
C ALA A 94 10.67 9.73 10.51
N VAL A 95 11.32 10.44 9.57
CA VAL A 95 12.43 11.37 9.85
C VAL A 95 11.96 12.57 10.67
N SER A 96 10.77 13.10 10.42
CA SER A 96 10.17 14.17 11.23
C SER A 96 9.70 13.73 12.62
N GLY A 97 9.82 12.44 12.96
CA GLY A 97 9.39 11.93 14.26
C GLY A 97 7.88 11.91 14.46
N THR A 98 7.07 11.95 13.39
CA THR A 98 5.60 12.03 13.47
C THR A 98 5.01 10.90 14.32
N TRP A 99 5.60 9.69 14.23
CA TRP A 99 5.13 8.51 14.96
C TRP A 99 5.78 8.34 16.33
N ALA A 100 6.74 9.19 16.73
CA ALA A 100 7.48 9.02 17.98
C ALA A 100 6.56 9.02 19.22
N SER A 101 5.47 9.79 19.15
CA SER A 101 4.44 9.88 20.19
C SER A 101 3.31 8.85 20.07
N TRP A 102 3.34 7.98 19.05
CA TRP A 102 2.30 6.97 18.84
C TRP A 102 2.60 5.71 19.66
N GLU A 103 1.56 4.94 19.96
CA GLU A 103 1.73 3.69 20.68
C GLU A 103 2.43 2.62 19.82
N ASN A 104 2.99 1.60 20.47
CA ASN A 104 3.78 0.56 19.81
C ASN A 104 3.09 -0.10 18.60
N PRO A 105 1.81 -0.51 18.67
CA PRO A 105 1.19 -1.20 17.54
C PRO A 105 1.13 -0.32 16.28
N ALA A 106 0.69 0.94 16.40
CA ALA A 106 0.66 1.87 15.29
C ALA A 106 2.07 2.16 14.74
N ARG A 107 3.08 2.32 15.61
CA ARG A 107 4.48 2.49 15.18
C ARG A 107 4.98 1.31 14.35
N VAL A 108 4.77 0.09 14.83
CA VAL A 108 5.17 -1.13 14.11
C VAL A 108 4.48 -1.22 12.75
N LEU A 109 3.19 -0.90 12.68
CA LEU A 109 2.43 -0.89 11.42
C LEU A 109 2.95 0.16 10.42
N MET A 110 3.36 1.34 10.89
CA MET A 110 3.91 2.40 10.03
C MET A 110 5.30 2.05 9.51
N TRP A 111 6.19 1.53 10.37
CA TRP A 111 7.50 1.04 9.93
C TRP A 111 7.39 -0.15 8.97
N GLY A 112 6.48 -1.09 9.25
CA GLY A 112 6.16 -2.17 8.33
C GLY A 112 5.66 -1.66 6.99
N SER A 113 4.73 -0.69 7.00
CA SER A 113 4.23 -0.07 5.77
C SER A 113 5.34 0.64 4.99
N LEU A 114 6.27 1.32 5.66
CA LEU A 114 7.41 1.98 5.02
C LEU A 114 8.27 0.95 4.29
N VAL A 115 8.71 -0.11 4.98
CA VAL A 115 9.55 -1.14 4.37
C VAL A 115 8.84 -1.81 3.20
N LEU A 116 7.57 -2.20 3.39
CA LEU A 116 6.80 -2.93 2.39
C LEU A 116 6.49 -2.09 1.15
N THR A 117 6.16 -0.81 1.33
CA THR A 117 5.95 0.10 0.19
C THR A 117 7.23 0.33 -0.59
N GLY A 118 8.38 0.46 0.08
CA GLY A 118 9.69 0.53 -0.55
C GLY A 118 10.05 -0.73 -1.35
N LEU A 119 9.90 -1.92 -0.75
CA LEU A 119 10.17 -3.20 -1.40
C LEU A 119 9.27 -3.45 -2.62
N ILE A 120 7.97 -3.15 -2.50
CA ILE A 120 7.04 -3.25 -3.63
C ILE A 120 7.46 -2.31 -4.76
N THR A 121 7.84 -1.07 -4.45
CA THR A 121 8.28 -0.09 -5.45
C THR A 121 9.55 -0.54 -6.15
N ALA A 122 10.54 -1.03 -5.41
CA ALA A 122 11.77 -1.59 -5.96
C ALA A 122 11.47 -2.79 -6.86
N GLY A 123 10.60 -3.72 -6.42
CA GLY A 123 10.19 -4.87 -7.22
C GLY A 123 9.50 -4.47 -8.52
N LEU A 124 8.64 -3.45 -8.50
CA LEU A 124 8.00 -2.92 -9.72
C LEU A 124 9.00 -2.25 -10.66
N ILE A 125 10.00 -1.55 -10.17
CA ILE A 125 11.05 -0.96 -11.01
C ILE A 125 11.90 -2.07 -11.64
N ILE A 126 12.40 -3.00 -10.83
CA ILE A 126 13.31 -4.05 -11.30
C ILE A 126 12.59 -5.00 -12.27
N PHE A 127 11.46 -5.56 -11.85
CA PHE A 127 10.76 -6.61 -12.61
C PHE A 127 9.69 -6.07 -13.56
N GLY A 128 9.30 -4.80 -13.41
CA GLY A 128 8.34 -4.13 -14.28
C GLY A 128 8.99 -3.24 -15.32
N VAL A 129 10.01 -2.45 -14.96
CA VAL A 129 10.61 -1.46 -15.88
C VAL A 129 11.90 -1.98 -16.53
N TRP A 130 12.79 -2.61 -15.77
CA TRP A 130 14.11 -3.00 -16.29
C TRP A 130 14.17 -4.42 -16.89
N SER A 131 13.25 -5.30 -16.50
CA SER A 131 13.25 -6.71 -16.93
C SER A 131 12.20 -7.03 -18.01
N ASN A 132 11.48 -6.03 -18.53
CA ASN A 132 10.54 -6.17 -19.66
C ASN A 132 11.07 -5.38 -20.85
#